data_AF-A0A958G5J8-F1
#
_entry.id   AF-A0A958G5J8-F1
#
_cell.length_a   1.000
_cell.length_b   1.000
_cell.length_c   1.000
_cell.angle_alpha   90.00
_cell.angle_beta   90.00
_cell.angle_gamma   90.00
#
_symmetry.space_group_name_H-M   'P 1'
#
loop_
_entity.id
_entity.type
_entity.pdbx_description
1 polymer ?
#
loop_
_entity_poly.entity_id
_entity_poly.type
_entity_poly.pdbx_seq_one_letter_code
_entity_poly.pdbx_strand_id
1 'polypeptide(L)'
;MTQLIFLMIFVSTFFQALPAQEGFTPPPGSPLAKKEHPRLFFTKESIGPIKSYIDRYEGENFQRYVNEVDAAFEQSAAAKERNMLLLDAHNFAFLCYARASGLFENYSFAHSAGEYAAKAYEHAVEIDRQKRLPRKWLKEQSHAAIMESPSQGGYINLALGTVYDWCYDQLSLEQKRFLADALYICFQKRDDEVNPRDKAKLGLTLTSQSHDVGIGGLAIWGDPLGEGYAAIAQEMLDGVQWLWYDRILRMGEQLFEGTAGWSEGANYFSGAMTNLIWYVAALSTAVNDNLFERFRWLHDVPLYSYFYAMPMPLEGEFPGYYVQRNDAASLREWDS
;
A
#
# COMPACT_ATOMS: atom_id res chain seq x y z
N MET A 1 18.97 48.24 -6.62
CA MET A 1 17.96 48.17 -5.54
C MET A 1 16.59 47.68 -6.04
N THR A 2 16.19 48.03 -7.26
CA THR A 2 14.90 47.66 -7.87
C THR A 2 14.75 46.17 -8.25
N GLN A 3 15.84 45.46 -8.52
CA GLN A 3 15.81 44.01 -8.80
C GLN A 3 15.62 43.11 -7.56
N LEU A 4 15.99 43.59 -6.36
CA LEU A 4 15.81 42.83 -5.11
C LEU A 4 14.35 42.84 -4.64
N ILE A 5 13.62 43.93 -4.92
CA ILE A 5 12.21 44.10 -4.56
C ILE A 5 11.32 43.22 -5.46
N PHE A 6 11.66 43.05 -6.74
CA PHE A 6 10.93 42.15 -7.64
C PHE A 6 11.08 40.67 -7.24
N LEU A 7 12.25 40.25 -6.77
CA LEU A 7 12.48 38.87 -6.28
C LEU A 7 11.73 38.62 -4.95
N MET A 8 11.69 39.60 -4.04
CA MET A 8 10.92 39.48 -2.80
C MET A 8 9.41 39.52 -3.02
N ILE A 9 8.91 40.28 -4.01
CA ILE A 9 7.48 40.26 -4.38
C ILE A 9 7.13 38.91 -5.01
N PHE A 10 7.97 38.34 -5.89
CA PHE A 10 7.72 37.01 -6.48
C PHE A 10 7.70 35.88 -5.44
N VAL A 11 8.62 35.92 -4.45
CA VAL A 11 8.65 34.93 -3.37
C VAL A 11 7.46 35.12 -2.41
N SER A 12 7.06 36.36 -2.11
CA SER A 12 5.93 36.60 -1.19
C SER A 12 4.54 36.41 -1.82
N THR A 13 4.38 36.50 -3.15
CA THR A 13 3.11 36.19 -3.82
C THR A 13 2.88 34.69 -4.06
N PHE A 14 3.92 33.84 -4.02
CA PHE A 14 3.76 32.38 -4.14
C PHE A 14 3.62 31.66 -2.80
N PHE A 15 3.98 32.31 -1.68
CA PHE A 15 3.56 31.89 -0.34
C PHE A 15 2.23 32.57 0.03
N GLN A 16 1.21 32.43 -0.82
CA GLN A 16 -0.15 32.50 -0.30
C GLN A 16 -0.23 31.44 0.80
N ALA A 17 -0.65 31.84 2.00
CA ALA A 17 -1.04 30.90 3.03
C ALA A 17 -1.96 29.89 2.37
N LEU A 18 -1.51 28.63 2.28
CA LEU A 18 -2.33 27.57 1.71
C LEU A 18 -3.70 27.68 2.39
N PRO A 19 -4.81 27.69 1.63
CA PRO A 19 -6.13 27.64 2.24
C PRO A 19 -6.13 26.52 3.28
N ALA A 20 -6.77 26.76 4.44
CA ALA A 20 -6.89 25.76 5.48
C ALA A 20 -7.23 24.43 4.80
N GLN A 21 -6.33 23.46 4.92
CA GLN A 21 -6.40 22.26 4.12
C GLN A 21 -7.76 21.62 4.40
N GLU A 22 -8.60 21.51 3.36
CA GLU A 22 -9.91 20.87 3.52
C GLU A 22 -9.64 19.42 3.98
N GLY A 23 -10.16 19.07 5.16
CA GLY A 23 -10.02 17.73 5.70
C GLY A 23 -10.63 16.71 4.74
N PHE A 24 -10.12 15.49 4.75
CA PHE A 24 -10.64 14.44 3.89
C PHE A 24 -12.04 14.05 4.34
N THR A 25 -13.03 14.24 3.48
CA THR A 25 -14.39 13.78 3.72
C THR A 25 -14.68 12.57 2.83
N PRO A 26 -14.99 11.39 3.40
CA PRO A 26 -15.34 10.21 2.62
C PRO A 26 -16.46 10.50 1.61
N PRO A 27 -16.31 10.14 0.33
CA PRO A 27 -17.35 10.39 -0.67
C PRO A 27 -18.69 9.74 -0.26
N PRO A 28 -19.83 10.45 -0.38
CA PRO A 28 -21.13 9.88 -0.04
C PRO A 28 -21.40 8.57 -0.79
N GLY A 29 -21.85 7.55 -0.06
CA GLY A 29 -22.16 6.23 -0.64
C GLY A 29 -20.94 5.32 -0.88
N SER A 30 -19.71 5.79 -0.62
CA SER A 30 -18.53 4.93 -0.59
C SER A 30 -18.55 3.93 0.57
N PRO A 31 -17.87 2.77 0.48
CA PRO A 31 -17.68 1.83 1.59
C PRO A 31 -17.16 2.51 2.85
N LEU A 32 -16.22 3.45 2.71
CA LEU A 32 -15.69 4.24 3.82
C LEU A 32 -16.78 5.09 4.49
N ALA A 33 -17.59 5.82 3.72
CA ALA A 33 -18.69 6.62 4.28
C ALA A 33 -19.78 5.77 4.94
N LYS A 34 -20.01 4.56 4.41
CA LYS A 34 -20.97 3.59 4.95
C LYS A 34 -20.42 2.76 6.12
N LYS A 35 -19.12 2.88 6.42
CA LYS A 35 -18.41 2.13 7.47
C LYS A 35 -18.48 0.62 7.23
N GLU A 36 -18.39 0.21 5.97
CA GLU A 36 -18.45 -1.18 5.55
C GLU A 36 -17.07 -1.83 5.66
N HIS A 37 -17.05 -3.11 6.02
CA HIS A 37 -15.85 -3.95 5.95
C HIS A 37 -16.16 -5.23 5.18
N PRO A 38 -15.23 -5.78 4.40
CA PRO A 38 -13.96 -5.18 4.00
C PRO A 38 -14.18 -3.97 3.09
N ARG A 39 -13.21 -3.05 3.09
CA ARG A 39 -13.18 -1.88 2.20
C ARG A 39 -11.80 -1.62 1.58
N LEU A 40 -10.77 -2.33 2.02
CA LEU A 40 -9.45 -2.33 1.39
C LEU A 40 -9.41 -3.43 0.32
N PHE A 41 -9.08 -3.05 -0.92
CA PHE A 41 -8.98 -3.88 -2.12
C PHE A 41 -10.29 -4.44 -2.66
N PHE A 42 -11.20 -4.90 -1.80
CA PHE A 42 -12.53 -5.35 -2.19
C PHE A 42 -13.58 -4.97 -1.15
N THR A 43 -14.84 -5.05 -1.55
CA THR A 43 -16.02 -4.93 -0.69
C THR A 43 -16.77 -6.25 -0.66
N LYS A 44 -17.80 -6.35 0.18
CA LYS A 44 -18.74 -7.48 0.16
C LYS A 44 -19.39 -7.68 -1.22
N GLU A 45 -19.58 -6.59 -1.98
CA GLU A 45 -20.17 -6.63 -3.32
C GLU A 45 -19.13 -6.98 -4.39
N SER A 46 -17.92 -6.43 -4.33
CA SER A 46 -16.91 -6.61 -5.40
C SER A 46 -16.14 -7.94 -5.32
N ILE A 47 -16.19 -8.66 -4.20
CA ILE A 47 -15.54 -9.97 -4.08
C ILE A 47 -16.21 -11.06 -4.95
N GLY A 48 -17.51 -10.94 -5.25
CA GLY A 48 -18.24 -11.93 -6.05
C GLY A 48 -17.67 -12.12 -7.48
N PRO A 49 -17.44 -11.02 -8.23
CA PRO A 49 -16.71 -11.06 -9.50
C PRO A 49 -15.30 -11.66 -9.40
N ILE A 50 -14.54 -11.32 -8.36
CA ILE A 50 -13.19 -11.87 -8.13
C ILE A 50 -13.26 -13.39 -7.94
N LYS A 51 -14.19 -13.85 -7.11
CA LYS A 51 -14.45 -15.28 -6.92
C LYS A 51 -14.85 -15.96 -8.23
N SER A 52 -15.73 -15.36 -9.03
CA SER A 52 -16.14 -15.92 -10.32
C SER A 52 -14.96 -16.07 -11.29
N TYR A 53 -14.03 -15.12 -11.28
CA TYR A 53 -12.78 -15.22 -12.04
C TYR A 53 -11.91 -16.37 -11.53
N ILE A 54 -11.71 -16.46 -10.21
CA ILE A 54 -10.93 -17.51 -9.57
C ILE A 54 -11.50 -18.90 -9.91
N ASP A 55 -12.81 -19.11 -9.77
CA ASP A 55 -13.45 -20.39 -10.08
C ASP A 55 -13.22 -20.83 -11.53
N ARG A 56 -13.23 -19.87 -12.46
CA ARG A 56 -13.15 -20.16 -13.89
C ARG A 56 -11.71 -20.37 -14.37
N TYR A 57 -10.75 -19.62 -13.83
CA TYR A 57 -9.41 -19.54 -14.41
C TYR A 57 -8.29 -19.95 -13.45
N GLU A 58 -8.47 -19.76 -12.14
CA GLU A 58 -7.39 -19.88 -11.16
C GLU A 58 -7.69 -20.91 -10.06
N GLY A 59 -8.71 -21.75 -10.22
CA GLY A 59 -9.20 -22.58 -9.12
C GLY A 59 -8.15 -23.52 -8.52
N GLU A 60 -7.31 -24.13 -9.36
CA GLU A 60 -6.20 -24.96 -8.88
C GLU A 60 -5.12 -24.14 -8.17
N ASN A 61 -4.77 -22.96 -8.71
CA ASN A 61 -3.78 -22.07 -8.11
C ASN A 61 -4.28 -21.51 -6.77
N PHE A 62 -5.57 -21.20 -6.68
CA PHE A 62 -6.19 -20.75 -5.45
C PHE A 62 -6.19 -21.86 -4.39
N GLN A 63 -6.57 -23.10 -4.73
CA GLN A 63 -6.50 -24.20 -3.77
C GLN A 63 -5.05 -24.49 -3.34
N ARG A 64 -4.07 -24.36 -4.24
CA ARG A 64 -2.65 -24.46 -3.89
C ARG A 64 -2.24 -23.38 -2.89
N TYR A 65 -2.63 -22.14 -3.15
CA TYR A 65 -2.41 -21.02 -2.23
C TYR A 65 -3.00 -21.31 -0.84
N VAL A 66 -4.26 -21.78 -0.75
CA VAL A 66 -4.87 -22.16 0.54
C VAL A 66 -4.05 -23.23 1.25
N ASN A 67 -3.64 -24.29 0.53
CA ASN A 67 -2.84 -25.37 1.10
C ASN A 67 -1.46 -24.90 1.60
N GLU A 68 -0.81 -23.97 0.90
CA GLU A 68 0.49 -23.41 1.30
C GLU A 68 0.38 -22.56 2.57
N VAL A 69 -0.68 -21.75 2.67
CA VAL A 69 -0.96 -20.95 3.86
C VAL A 69 -1.33 -21.85 5.05
N ASP A 70 -2.13 -22.89 4.83
CA ASP A 70 -2.48 -23.89 5.85
C ASP A 70 -1.24 -24.67 6.34
N ALA A 71 -0.32 -25.03 5.44
CA ALA A 71 0.94 -25.68 5.81
C ALA A 71 1.83 -24.80 6.70
N ALA A 72 1.67 -23.48 6.64
CA ALA A 72 2.38 -22.52 7.47
C ALA A 72 1.65 -22.18 8.80
N PHE A 73 0.45 -22.71 9.04
CA PHE A 73 -0.41 -22.30 10.15
C PHE A 73 0.23 -22.52 11.53
N GLU A 74 0.90 -23.65 11.74
CA GLU A 74 1.55 -23.97 13.03
C GLU A 74 2.89 -23.24 13.25
N GLN A 75 3.38 -22.52 12.24
CA GLN A 75 4.62 -21.77 12.39
C GLN A 75 4.39 -20.53 13.27
N SER A 76 5.29 -20.31 14.24
CA SER A 76 5.22 -19.13 15.11
C SER A 76 5.55 -17.86 14.32
N ALA A 77 4.75 -16.81 14.51
CA ALA A 77 5.03 -15.49 13.93
C ALA A 77 6.42 -14.95 14.35
N ALA A 78 6.82 -15.19 15.60
CA ALA A 78 8.10 -14.71 16.15
C ALA A 78 9.34 -15.37 15.53
N ALA A 79 9.17 -16.51 14.84
CA ALA A 79 10.25 -17.21 14.15
C ALA A 79 10.40 -16.80 12.67
N LYS A 80 9.46 -16.01 12.14
CA LYS A 80 9.46 -15.60 10.73
C LYS A 80 10.32 -14.37 10.51
N GLU A 81 10.98 -14.35 9.36
CA GLU A 81 11.61 -13.13 8.84
C GLU A 81 10.55 -12.09 8.48
N ARG A 82 10.95 -10.81 8.44
CA ARG A 82 10.06 -9.67 8.21
C ARG A 82 9.09 -9.87 7.03
N ASN A 83 9.59 -10.21 5.86
CA ASN A 83 8.76 -10.21 4.65
C ASN A 83 7.72 -11.32 4.70
N MET A 84 8.12 -12.50 5.19
CA MET A 84 7.19 -13.61 5.43
C MET A 84 6.17 -13.26 6.50
N LEU A 85 6.58 -12.58 7.57
CA LEU A 85 5.68 -12.12 8.63
C LEU A 85 4.58 -11.17 8.09
N LEU A 86 4.95 -10.21 7.24
CA LEU A 86 3.99 -9.27 6.62
C LEU A 86 3.05 -9.96 5.65
N LEU A 87 3.61 -10.83 4.79
CA LEU A 87 2.84 -11.57 3.80
C LEU A 87 1.85 -12.54 4.45
N ASP A 88 2.29 -13.27 5.48
CA ASP A 88 1.44 -14.24 6.18
C ASP A 88 0.32 -13.57 6.96
N ALA A 89 0.57 -12.39 7.56
CA ALA A 89 -0.49 -11.61 8.18
C ALA A 89 -1.64 -11.32 7.20
N HIS A 90 -1.28 -10.90 5.98
CA HIS A 90 -2.23 -10.62 4.90
C HIS A 90 -2.93 -11.90 4.41
N ASN A 91 -2.18 -12.99 4.21
CA ASN A 91 -2.71 -14.26 3.74
C ASN A 91 -3.72 -14.87 4.72
N PHE A 92 -3.38 -14.94 6.01
CA PHE A 92 -4.31 -15.43 7.03
C PHE A 92 -5.54 -14.52 7.15
N ALA A 93 -5.38 -13.20 7.01
CA ALA A 93 -6.52 -12.28 7.01
C ALA A 93 -7.47 -12.52 5.82
N PHE A 94 -6.91 -12.79 4.63
CA PHE A 94 -7.69 -13.14 3.46
C PHE A 94 -8.43 -14.48 3.64
N LEU A 95 -7.75 -15.53 4.13
CA LEU A 95 -8.40 -16.82 4.39
C LEU A 95 -9.49 -16.72 5.46
N CYS A 96 -9.31 -15.87 6.48
CA CYS A 96 -10.35 -15.53 7.44
C CYS A 96 -11.60 -15.00 6.72
N TYR A 97 -11.45 -13.97 5.87
CA TYR A 97 -12.57 -13.40 5.13
C TYR A 97 -13.19 -14.40 4.15
N ALA A 98 -12.38 -15.07 3.35
CA ALA A 98 -12.82 -16.06 2.37
C ALA A 98 -13.68 -17.14 3.05
N ARG A 99 -13.22 -17.66 4.20
CA ARG A 99 -13.95 -18.66 4.98
C ARG A 99 -15.21 -18.11 5.64
N ALA A 100 -15.17 -16.91 6.22
CA ALA A 100 -16.31 -16.28 6.90
C ALA A 100 -17.42 -15.86 5.92
N SER A 101 -17.06 -15.50 4.69
CA SER A 101 -18.00 -14.99 3.70
C SER A 101 -19.00 -16.04 3.17
N GLY A 102 -18.67 -17.33 3.26
CA GLY A 102 -19.43 -18.41 2.61
C GLY A 102 -19.33 -18.43 1.08
N LEU A 103 -18.55 -17.53 0.46
CA LEU A 103 -18.44 -17.45 -1.00
C LEU A 103 -17.50 -18.51 -1.59
N PHE A 104 -16.55 -18.99 -0.79
CA PHE A 104 -15.48 -19.90 -1.19
C PHE A 104 -15.74 -21.36 -0.77
N GLU A 105 -17.00 -21.76 -0.59
CA GLU A 105 -17.38 -23.10 -0.12
C GLU A 105 -16.93 -24.27 -1.02
N ASN A 106 -16.62 -24.00 -2.29
CA ASN A 106 -16.06 -24.99 -3.22
C ASN A 106 -14.55 -25.25 -3.00
N TYR A 107 -13.89 -24.53 -2.10
CA TYR A 107 -12.50 -24.73 -1.72
C TYR A 107 -12.40 -25.38 -0.33
N SER A 108 -11.33 -26.16 -0.14
CA SER A 108 -11.06 -26.83 1.13
C SER A 108 -10.12 -25.98 1.98
N PHE A 109 -10.55 -25.67 3.20
CA PHE A 109 -9.79 -24.94 4.21
C PHE A 109 -9.56 -25.84 5.42
N ALA A 110 -8.34 -25.91 5.94
CA ALA A 110 -8.04 -26.73 7.11
C ALA A 110 -8.55 -26.10 8.43
N HIS A 111 -8.74 -24.77 8.46
CA HIS A 111 -9.09 -24.03 9.66
C HIS A 111 -10.39 -23.22 9.51
N SER A 112 -10.97 -22.85 10.64
CA SER A 112 -12.12 -21.95 10.72
C SER A 112 -11.71 -20.49 10.49
N ALA A 113 -12.70 -19.64 10.17
CA ALA A 113 -12.47 -18.20 10.02
C ALA A 113 -11.89 -17.57 11.30
N GLY A 114 -12.37 -18.00 12.49
CA GLY A 114 -11.86 -17.51 13.76
C GLY A 114 -10.41 -17.92 14.04
N GLU A 115 -10.01 -19.14 13.63
CA GLU A 115 -8.62 -19.60 13.73
C GLU A 115 -7.69 -18.80 12.81
N TYR A 116 -8.09 -18.56 11.57
CA TYR A 116 -7.34 -17.68 10.67
C TYR A 116 -7.26 -16.24 11.19
N ALA A 117 -8.34 -15.68 11.74
CA ALA A 117 -8.33 -14.35 12.35
C ALA A 117 -7.37 -14.26 13.54
N ALA A 118 -7.38 -15.28 14.41
CA ALA A 118 -6.46 -15.36 15.54
C ALA A 118 -5.00 -15.46 15.06
N LYS A 119 -4.74 -16.23 13.99
CA LYS A 119 -3.40 -16.34 13.40
C LYS A 119 -2.94 -15.03 12.75
N ALA A 120 -3.82 -14.36 12.00
CA ALA A 120 -3.54 -13.05 11.42
C ALA A 120 -3.25 -12.01 12.52
N TYR A 121 -4.01 -12.04 13.62
CA TYR A 121 -3.78 -11.18 14.78
C TYR A 121 -2.46 -11.50 15.50
N GLU A 122 -2.08 -12.78 15.65
CA GLU A 122 -0.75 -13.18 16.16
C GLU A 122 0.37 -12.51 15.36
N HIS A 123 0.27 -12.55 14.03
CA HIS A 123 1.23 -11.89 13.15
C HIS A 123 1.22 -10.36 13.33
N ALA A 124 0.05 -9.74 13.43
CA ALA A 124 -0.06 -8.30 13.66
C ALA A 124 0.55 -7.84 15.00
N VAL A 125 0.37 -8.63 16.07
CA VAL A 125 1.00 -8.38 17.38
C VAL A 125 2.52 -8.45 17.25
N GLU A 126 3.02 -9.47 16.54
CA GLU A 126 4.45 -9.63 16.34
C GLU A 126 5.04 -8.51 15.47
N ILE A 127 4.33 -8.08 14.42
CA ILE A 127 4.69 -6.92 13.59
C ILE A 127 4.82 -5.67 14.46
N ASP A 128 3.82 -5.39 15.32
CA ASP A 128 3.86 -4.22 16.21
C ASP A 128 4.98 -4.32 17.25
N ARG A 129 5.26 -5.52 17.77
CA ARG A 129 6.37 -5.77 18.68
C ARG A 129 7.71 -5.49 18.00
N GLN A 130 7.94 -6.05 16.80
CA GLN A 130 9.21 -5.95 16.10
C GLN A 130 9.50 -4.53 15.61
N LYS A 131 8.50 -3.78 15.11
CA LYS A 131 8.69 -2.38 14.68
C LYS A 131 9.04 -1.41 15.82
N ARG A 132 8.79 -1.78 17.08
CA ARG A 132 9.16 -0.98 18.27
C ARG A 132 10.60 -1.23 18.73
N LEU A 133 11.27 -2.25 18.22
CA LEU A 133 12.64 -2.58 18.65
C LEU A 133 13.66 -1.64 17.98
N PRO A 134 14.56 -1.00 18.76
CA PRO A 134 15.37 0.10 18.24
C PRO A 134 16.33 -0.21 17.07
N ARG A 135 16.75 -1.47 16.83
CA ARG A 135 17.88 -1.73 15.92
C ARG A 135 17.95 -3.11 15.22
N LYS A 136 17.04 -4.05 15.48
CA LYS A 136 17.20 -5.43 14.97
C LYS A 136 16.71 -5.64 13.54
N TRP A 137 15.73 -4.86 13.08
CA TRP A 137 15.22 -4.89 11.69
C TRP A 137 16.05 -4.09 10.68
N LEU A 138 16.97 -3.24 11.15
CA LEU A 138 17.66 -2.23 10.34
C LEU A 138 19.00 -2.70 9.74
N LYS A 139 19.56 -3.83 10.20
CA LYS A 139 20.98 -4.14 9.99
C LYS A 139 21.31 -5.18 8.92
N GLU A 140 20.34 -5.94 8.43
CA GLU A 140 20.60 -7.04 7.47
C GLU A 140 20.05 -6.78 6.06
N GLN A 141 19.64 -5.54 5.80
CA GLN A 141 18.87 -5.21 4.61
C GLN A 141 19.79 -4.60 3.53
N SER A 142 20.17 -5.45 2.56
CA SER A 142 20.88 -5.08 1.33
C SER A 142 20.10 -4.02 0.52
N HIS A 143 20.68 -3.44 -0.53
CA HIS A 143 20.01 -2.47 -1.41
C HIS A 143 18.63 -2.95 -1.94
N ALA A 144 18.35 -4.26 -1.97
CA ALA A 144 17.04 -4.82 -2.34
C ALA A 144 15.94 -4.57 -1.28
N ALA A 145 16.31 -4.40 -0.02
CA ALA A 145 15.38 -4.12 1.08
C ALA A 145 15.04 -2.62 1.26
N ILE A 146 15.60 -1.77 0.40
CA ILE A 146 15.18 -0.36 0.23
C ILE A 146 13.77 -0.29 -0.41
N MET A 147 13.35 -1.35 -1.11
CA MET A 147 12.07 -1.42 -1.82
C MET A 147 10.85 -1.56 -0.88
N GLU A 148 11.06 -1.87 0.40
CA GLU A 148 10.00 -2.10 1.40
C GLU A 148 10.11 -1.18 2.63
N SER A 149 10.79 -0.06 2.46
CA SER A 149 11.25 0.89 3.49
C SER A 149 12.16 0.23 4.56
N PRO A 150 13.43 0.66 4.64
CA PRO A 150 14.43 0.05 5.52
C PRO A 150 14.31 0.47 6.99
N SER A 151 13.37 1.34 7.38
CA SER A 151 13.21 1.72 8.79
C SER A 151 11.82 1.52 9.40
N GLN A 152 10.71 1.71 8.64
CA GLN A 152 9.36 1.69 9.23
C GLN A 152 8.21 1.14 8.34
N GLY A 153 8.41 1.00 7.03
CA GLY A 153 7.74 0.01 6.17
C GLY A 153 6.29 0.30 5.82
N GLY A 154 6.00 0.87 4.66
CA GLY A 154 4.60 1.05 4.23
C GLY A 154 3.78 -0.25 4.16
N TYR A 155 4.42 -1.38 3.82
CA TYR A 155 3.76 -2.70 3.87
C TYR A 155 3.41 -3.15 5.30
N ILE A 156 4.03 -2.60 6.34
CA ILE A 156 3.61 -2.83 7.73
C ILE A 156 2.21 -2.27 7.94
N ASN A 157 1.99 -1.01 7.55
CA ASN A 157 0.69 -0.37 7.69
C ASN A 157 -0.36 -1.10 6.83
N LEU A 158 0.03 -1.53 5.63
CA LEU A 158 -0.84 -2.32 4.76
C LEU A 158 -1.24 -3.66 5.40
N ALA A 159 -0.26 -4.43 5.89
CA ALA A 159 -0.53 -5.71 6.55
C ALA A 159 -1.46 -5.52 7.75
N LEU A 160 -1.14 -4.58 8.65
CA LEU A 160 -1.97 -4.27 9.82
C LEU A 160 -3.39 -3.81 9.41
N GLY A 161 -3.49 -2.99 8.37
CA GLY A 161 -4.76 -2.48 7.85
C GLY A 161 -5.63 -3.60 7.28
N THR A 162 -5.03 -4.53 6.52
CA THR A 162 -5.76 -5.70 6.00
C THR A 162 -6.17 -6.69 7.08
N VAL A 163 -5.34 -6.91 8.11
CA VAL A 163 -5.75 -7.69 9.28
C VAL A 163 -6.95 -7.03 9.99
N TYR A 164 -6.93 -5.71 10.18
CA TYR A 164 -8.06 -4.98 10.76
C TYR A 164 -9.33 -5.13 9.90
N ASP A 165 -9.20 -4.85 8.60
CA ASP A 165 -10.32 -4.71 7.67
C ASP A 165 -10.96 -6.07 7.32
N TRP A 166 -10.15 -7.08 7.00
CA TRP A 166 -10.64 -8.36 6.51
C TRP A 166 -11.04 -9.32 7.64
N CYS A 167 -10.43 -9.17 8.82
CA CYS A 167 -10.83 -9.91 10.01
C CYS A 167 -11.86 -9.16 10.87
N TYR A 168 -12.37 -8.00 10.44
CA TYR A 168 -13.15 -7.08 11.27
C TYR A 168 -14.28 -7.76 12.07
N ASP A 169 -15.04 -8.66 11.44
CA ASP A 169 -16.17 -9.35 12.07
C ASP A 169 -15.72 -10.44 13.08
N GLN A 170 -14.46 -10.89 13.01
CA GLN A 170 -13.87 -11.89 13.92
C GLN A 170 -13.04 -11.29 15.06
N LEU A 171 -12.67 -10.01 14.96
CA LEU A 171 -11.85 -9.34 15.97
C LEU A 171 -12.70 -8.83 17.14
N SER A 172 -12.21 -9.02 18.37
CA SER A 172 -12.76 -8.37 19.55
C SER A 172 -12.51 -6.85 19.51
N LEU A 173 -13.26 -6.08 20.31
CA LEU A 173 -13.04 -4.64 20.42
C LEU A 173 -11.62 -4.30 20.89
N GLU A 174 -11.03 -5.11 21.78
CA GLU A 174 -9.67 -4.93 22.26
C GLU A 174 -8.66 -5.14 21.13
N GLN A 175 -8.84 -6.18 20.31
CA GLN A 175 -7.98 -6.45 19.16
C GLN A 175 -8.09 -5.34 18.10
N LYS A 176 -9.30 -4.83 17.85
CA LYS A 176 -9.50 -3.67 16.95
C LYS A 176 -8.77 -2.43 17.46
N ARG A 177 -8.88 -2.12 18.76
CA ARG A 177 -8.14 -1.01 19.39
C ARG A 177 -6.64 -1.19 19.29
N PHE A 178 -6.13 -2.38 19.58
CA PHE A 178 -4.70 -2.70 19.43
C PHE A 178 -4.19 -2.41 18.02
N LEU A 179 -4.91 -2.88 17.00
CA LEU A 179 -4.54 -2.65 15.60
C LEU A 179 -4.65 -1.17 15.23
N ALA A 180 -5.70 -0.47 15.67
CA ALA A 180 -5.86 0.98 15.46
C ALA A 180 -4.70 1.78 16.06
N ASP A 181 -4.27 1.44 17.28
CA ASP A 181 -3.11 2.05 17.94
C ASP A 181 -1.82 1.73 17.19
N ALA A 182 -1.66 0.49 16.73
CA ALA A 182 -0.51 0.07 15.94
C ALA A 182 -0.43 0.87 14.62
N LEU A 183 -1.55 1.03 13.91
CA LEU A 183 -1.66 1.83 12.68
C LEU A 183 -1.32 3.30 12.95
N TYR A 184 -1.87 3.88 14.02
CA TYR A 184 -1.59 5.25 14.41
C TYR A 184 -0.13 5.49 14.80
N ILE A 185 0.53 4.50 15.41
CA ILE A 185 1.97 4.61 15.70
C ILE A 185 2.82 4.62 14.44
N CYS A 186 2.44 3.86 13.41
CA CYS A 186 3.10 3.96 12.10
C CYS A 186 2.89 5.36 11.52
N PHE A 187 1.67 5.89 11.58
CA PHE A 187 1.38 7.26 11.18
C PHE A 187 2.24 8.28 11.94
N GLN A 188 2.32 8.21 13.27
CA GLN A 188 3.07 9.18 14.09
C GLN A 188 4.59 9.13 13.87
N LYS A 189 5.13 7.97 13.48
CA LYS A 189 6.57 7.79 13.27
C LYS A 189 7.01 7.89 11.80
N ARG A 190 6.05 8.18 10.91
CA ARG A 190 6.27 8.38 9.47
C ARG A 190 7.47 9.30 9.20
N ASP A 191 8.17 9.03 8.10
CA ASP A 191 9.36 9.76 7.70
C ASP A 191 9.06 11.23 7.34
N ASP A 192 10.05 12.11 7.51
CA ASP A 192 9.91 13.53 7.11
C ASP A 192 9.72 13.68 5.59
N GLU A 193 10.10 12.68 4.77
CA GLU A 193 9.83 12.66 3.33
C GLU A 193 8.33 12.72 2.99
N VAL A 194 7.46 12.19 3.86
CA VAL A 194 6.00 12.34 3.73
C VAL A 194 5.48 13.60 4.43
N ASN A 195 6.28 14.67 4.52
CA ASN A 195 5.80 15.94 5.03
C ASN A 195 4.81 16.59 4.03
N PRO A 196 3.62 17.04 4.48
CA PRO A 196 2.64 17.72 3.62
C PRO A 196 3.17 19.00 2.96
N ARG A 197 4.22 19.61 3.53
CA ARG A 197 4.83 20.84 3.03
C ARG A 197 5.89 20.59 1.95
N ASP A 198 6.44 19.38 1.88
CA ASP A 198 7.38 19.03 0.82
C ASP A 198 6.59 18.54 -0.39
N LYS A 199 6.69 19.25 -1.51
CA LYS A 199 6.09 18.88 -2.81
C LYS A 199 7.15 18.83 -3.91
N ALA A 200 8.42 18.71 -3.55
CA ALA A 200 9.52 18.85 -4.50
C ALA A 200 9.89 17.54 -5.22
N LYS A 201 9.46 16.38 -4.69
CA LYS A 201 9.89 15.08 -5.19
C LYS A 201 8.77 14.03 -5.13
N LEU A 202 8.67 13.23 -6.20
CA LEU A 202 7.96 11.95 -6.26
C LEU A 202 9.00 10.86 -6.56
N GLY A 203 9.21 9.94 -5.61
CA GLY A 203 10.25 8.91 -5.70
C GLY A 203 9.95 7.68 -4.84
N LEU A 204 10.82 6.67 -4.91
CA LEU A 204 10.66 5.39 -4.23
C LEU A 204 10.50 5.60 -2.73
N THR A 205 11.33 6.43 -2.10
CA THR A 205 11.22 6.68 -0.66
C THR A 205 9.84 7.22 -0.28
N LEU A 206 9.36 8.24 -1.01
CA LEU A 206 8.03 8.81 -0.77
C LEU A 206 6.93 7.75 -0.90
N THR A 207 6.91 7.02 -2.02
CA THR A 207 5.89 5.99 -2.29
C THR A 207 5.97 4.84 -1.29
N SER A 208 7.16 4.41 -0.88
CA SER A 208 7.35 3.39 0.16
C SER A 208 6.78 3.83 1.52
N GLN A 209 6.99 5.08 1.92
CA GLN A 209 6.50 5.60 3.21
C GLN A 209 5.02 6.05 3.16
N SER A 210 4.46 6.23 1.98
CA SER A 210 3.13 6.83 1.81
C SER A 210 1.96 5.99 2.36
N HIS A 211 2.14 4.67 2.51
CA HIS A 211 1.16 3.82 3.18
C HIS A 211 1.00 4.16 4.66
N ASP A 212 2.06 4.69 5.31
CA ASP A 212 2.02 5.03 6.73
C ASP A 212 1.06 6.17 7.05
N VAL A 213 0.71 6.95 6.02
CA VAL A 213 -0.05 8.18 6.19
C VAL A 213 -1.55 7.95 6.21
N GLY A 214 -2.06 6.93 5.54
CA GLY A 214 -3.51 6.85 5.34
C GLY A 214 -4.16 5.48 5.37
N ILE A 215 -3.42 4.36 5.30
CA ILE A 215 -4.06 3.03 5.40
C ILE A 215 -4.82 2.90 6.71
N GLY A 216 -4.24 3.36 7.82
CA GLY A 216 -4.92 3.39 9.12
C GLY A 216 -6.25 4.15 9.10
N GLY A 217 -6.27 5.35 8.51
CA GLY A 217 -7.49 6.15 8.36
C GLY A 217 -8.55 5.44 7.51
N LEU A 218 -8.16 4.85 6.38
CA LEU A 218 -9.06 4.08 5.52
C LEU A 218 -9.65 2.87 6.27
N ALA A 219 -8.83 2.16 7.05
CA ALA A 219 -9.26 0.99 7.79
C ALA A 219 -10.22 1.33 8.93
N ILE A 220 -9.92 2.32 9.79
CA ILE A 220 -10.63 2.47 11.08
C ILE A 220 -11.68 3.59 11.11
N TRP A 221 -11.78 4.41 10.07
CA TRP A 221 -12.65 5.58 10.12
C TRP A 221 -14.12 5.19 10.25
N GLY A 222 -14.81 5.89 11.16
CA GLY A 222 -16.22 5.71 11.44
C GLY A 222 -16.55 4.60 12.44
N ASP A 223 -15.55 3.78 12.83
CA ASP A 223 -15.76 2.61 13.68
C ASP A 223 -15.93 2.97 15.17
N PRO A 224 -16.74 2.20 15.91
CA PRO A 224 -17.04 2.47 17.32
C PRO A 224 -15.92 1.99 18.26
N LEU A 225 -14.72 2.57 18.12
CA LEU A 225 -13.55 2.19 18.91
C LEU A 225 -13.49 2.87 20.29
N GLY A 226 -14.33 3.86 20.56
CA GLY A 226 -14.36 4.61 21.82
C GLY A 226 -13.83 6.03 21.69
N GLU A 227 -13.65 6.69 22.83
CA GLU A 227 -13.25 8.10 22.89
C GLU A 227 -11.86 8.32 22.26
N GLY A 228 -11.70 9.42 21.52
CA GLY A 228 -10.43 9.81 20.87
C GLY A 228 -10.16 9.18 19.50
N TYR A 229 -10.62 7.94 19.25
CA TYR A 229 -10.35 7.24 17.99
C TYR A 229 -10.92 7.92 16.75
N ALA A 230 -12.06 8.60 16.86
CA ALA A 230 -12.64 9.34 15.73
C ALA A 230 -11.71 10.47 15.25
N ALA A 231 -11.07 11.19 16.17
CA ALA A 231 -10.12 12.24 15.83
C ALA A 231 -8.83 11.67 15.23
N ILE A 232 -8.32 10.57 15.79
CA ILE A 232 -7.16 9.84 15.27
C ILE A 232 -7.40 9.34 13.84
N ALA A 233 -8.57 8.73 13.60
CA ALA A 233 -8.94 8.25 12.28
C ALA A 233 -9.07 9.40 11.26
N GLN A 234 -9.65 10.53 11.68
CA GLN A 234 -9.76 11.72 10.84
C GLN A 234 -8.39 12.31 10.51
N GLU A 235 -7.48 12.41 11.48
CA GLU A 235 -6.11 12.90 11.24
C GLU A 235 -5.37 12.06 10.19
N MET A 236 -5.48 10.73 10.28
CA MET A 236 -4.92 9.82 9.27
C MET A 236 -5.64 9.94 7.92
N LEU A 237 -6.97 10.18 7.89
CA LEU A 237 -7.69 10.42 6.64
C LEU A 237 -7.30 11.75 5.99
N ASP A 238 -7.11 12.81 6.76
CA ASP A 238 -6.59 14.08 6.24
C ASP A 238 -5.21 13.87 5.59
N GLY A 239 -4.43 12.92 6.15
CA GLY A 239 -3.29 12.24 5.53
C GLY A 239 -3.46 11.91 4.04
N VAL A 240 -4.56 11.24 3.71
CA VAL A 240 -4.91 10.83 2.35
C VAL A 240 -5.07 12.05 1.43
N GLN A 241 -5.72 13.11 1.92
CA GLN A 241 -5.93 14.32 1.11
C GLN A 241 -4.60 14.98 0.74
N TRP A 242 -3.74 15.34 1.71
CA TRP A 242 -2.52 16.05 1.36
C TRP A 242 -1.49 15.15 0.66
N LEU A 243 -1.36 13.88 1.06
CA LEU A 243 -0.31 13.04 0.49
C LEU A 243 -0.74 12.43 -0.83
N TRP A 244 -1.89 11.77 -0.85
CA TRP A 244 -2.28 10.97 -2.01
C TRP A 244 -2.92 11.84 -3.07
N TYR A 245 -3.96 12.59 -2.74
CA TYR A 245 -4.63 13.44 -3.73
C TYR A 245 -3.77 14.65 -4.13
N ASP A 246 -3.30 15.45 -3.16
CA ASP A 246 -2.67 16.74 -3.47
C ASP A 246 -1.21 16.63 -3.89
N ARG A 247 -0.48 15.61 -3.42
CA ARG A 247 0.94 15.40 -3.72
C ARG A 247 1.13 14.29 -4.75
N ILE A 248 0.93 13.02 -4.41
CA ILE A 248 1.30 11.89 -5.28
C ILE A 248 0.53 11.90 -6.60
N LEU A 249 -0.81 11.87 -6.55
CA LEU A 249 -1.65 11.72 -7.74
C LEU A 249 -1.61 12.99 -8.61
N ARG A 250 -1.83 14.15 -7.99
CA ARG A 250 -1.77 15.43 -8.70
C ARG A 250 -0.38 15.78 -9.23
N MET A 251 0.69 15.57 -8.46
CA MET A 251 2.04 15.80 -8.99
C MET A 251 2.41 14.78 -10.04
N GLY A 252 1.97 13.52 -9.93
CA GLY A 252 2.20 12.52 -10.98
C GLY A 252 1.64 12.98 -12.33
N GLU A 253 0.43 13.52 -12.35
CA GLU A 253 -0.16 14.11 -13.56
C GLU A 253 0.60 15.33 -14.08
N GLN A 254 1.11 16.17 -13.18
CA GLN A 254 1.80 17.42 -13.54
C GLN A 254 3.26 17.20 -13.97
N LEU A 255 4.03 16.40 -13.22
CA LEU A 255 5.46 16.17 -13.45
C LEU A 255 5.72 15.31 -14.68
N PHE A 256 4.79 14.40 -14.97
CA PHE A 256 4.94 13.46 -16.08
C PHE A 256 4.02 13.79 -17.26
N GLU A 257 3.33 14.94 -17.27
CA GLU A 257 2.57 15.53 -18.41
C GLU A 257 1.96 14.51 -19.41
N GLY A 258 1.20 13.52 -18.91
CA GLY A 258 0.55 12.50 -19.77
C GLY A 258 1.48 11.46 -20.38
N THR A 259 2.67 11.27 -19.81
CA THR A 259 3.65 10.24 -20.15
C THR A 259 3.80 9.22 -19.03
N ALA A 260 4.24 8.02 -19.40
CA ALA A 260 4.58 6.96 -18.48
C ALA A 260 6.00 7.18 -17.96
N GLY A 261 6.26 8.20 -17.15
CA GLY A 261 7.62 8.56 -16.70
C GLY A 261 7.94 8.16 -15.26
N TRP A 262 9.23 7.91 -14.98
CA TRP A 262 9.76 7.80 -13.61
C TRP A 262 11.17 8.38 -13.50
N SER A 263 11.36 9.41 -12.67
CA SER A 263 12.60 10.20 -12.62
C SER A 263 13.80 9.47 -12.00
N GLU A 264 13.57 8.41 -11.22
CA GLU A 264 14.66 7.66 -10.56
C GLU A 264 15.13 6.44 -11.38
N GLY A 265 14.59 6.24 -12.60
CA GLY A 265 14.97 5.13 -13.48
C GLY A 265 14.26 3.81 -13.17
N ALA A 266 14.48 2.81 -14.05
CA ALA A 266 13.74 1.53 -14.04
C ALA A 266 13.85 0.71 -12.75
N ASN A 267 15.00 0.70 -12.08
CA ASN A 267 15.19 -0.07 -10.86
C ASN A 267 14.37 0.48 -9.68
N TYR A 268 14.29 1.80 -9.55
CA TYR A 268 13.48 2.44 -8.52
C TYR A 268 12.00 2.46 -8.90
N PHE A 269 11.70 2.46 -10.20
CA PHE A 269 10.35 2.39 -10.72
C PHE A 269 9.61 1.14 -10.27
N SER A 270 10.20 -0.06 -10.39
CA SER A 270 9.49 -1.30 -10.05
C SER A 270 9.07 -1.36 -8.58
N GLY A 271 9.91 -0.89 -7.66
CA GLY A 271 9.55 -0.77 -6.25
C GLY A 271 8.47 0.28 -6.02
N ALA A 272 8.64 1.47 -6.61
CA ALA A 272 7.74 2.58 -6.40
C ALA A 272 6.35 2.29 -6.97
N MET A 273 6.28 1.66 -8.14
CA MET A 273 5.03 1.29 -8.77
C MET A 273 4.27 0.26 -7.94
N THR A 274 4.97 -0.74 -7.39
CA THR A 274 4.33 -1.70 -6.48
C THR A 274 3.71 -0.97 -5.30
N ASN A 275 4.44 -0.06 -4.66
CA ASN A 275 3.91 0.74 -3.56
C ASN A 275 2.69 1.60 -3.94
N LEU A 276 2.72 2.23 -5.13
CA LEU A 276 1.62 3.03 -5.64
C LEU A 276 0.37 2.18 -5.89
N ILE A 277 0.51 1.07 -6.62
CA ILE A 277 -0.63 0.22 -7.02
C ILE A 277 -1.37 -0.29 -5.79
N TRP A 278 -0.66 -0.82 -4.79
CA TRP A 278 -1.30 -1.40 -3.62
C TRP A 278 -2.13 -0.35 -2.87
N TYR A 279 -1.57 0.82 -2.60
CA TYR A 279 -2.34 1.85 -1.92
C TYR A 279 -3.49 2.37 -2.78
N VAL A 280 -3.24 2.68 -4.06
CA VAL A 280 -4.25 3.23 -4.97
C VAL A 280 -5.41 2.25 -5.14
N ALA A 281 -5.14 0.94 -5.22
CA ALA A 281 -6.19 -0.07 -5.25
C ALA A 281 -7.00 -0.10 -3.95
N ALA A 282 -6.34 -0.06 -2.79
CA ALA A 282 -7.03 0.00 -1.50
C ALA A 282 -7.90 1.27 -1.35
N LEU A 283 -7.34 2.43 -1.74
CA LEU A 283 -8.04 3.71 -1.73
C LEU A 283 -9.23 3.71 -2.68
N SER A 284 -9.04 3.24 -3.92
CA SER A 284 -10.08 3.18 -4.96
C SER A 284 -11.33 2.43 -4.48
N THR A 285 -11.12 1.27 -3.86
CA THR A 285 -12.20 0.49 -3.25
C THR A 285 -12.85 1.25 -2.09
N ALA A 286 -12.05 1.78 -1.16
CA ALA A 286 -12.56 2.47 0.02
C ALA A 286 -13.42 3.69 -0.33
N VAL A 287 -13.04 4.44 -1.38
CA VAL A 287 -13.76 5.64 -1.83
C VAL A 287 -14.78 5.38 -2.94
N ASN A 288 -14.88 4.14 -3.43
CA ASN A 288 -15.71 3.74 -4.57
C ASN A 288 -15.48 4.60 -5.82
N ASP A 289 -14.22 4.83 -6.17
CA ASP A 289 -13.78 5.58 -7.35
C ASP A 289 -12.61 4.84 -8.00
N ASN A 290 -12.63 4.63 -9.32
CA ASN A 290 -11.54 3.97 -10.01
C ASN A 290 -10.41 4.99 -10.25
N LEU A 291 -9.49 5.09 -9.29
CA LEU A 291 -8.41 6.07 -9.37
C LEU A 291 -7.43 5.78 -10.51
N PHE A 292 -7.32 4.52 -10.96
CA PHE A 292 -6.53 4.17 -12.14
C PHE A 292 -7.12 4.76 -13.42
N GLU A 293 -8.44 4.85 -13.53
CA GLU A 293 -9.11 5.50 -14.68
C GLU A 293 -9.16 7.03 -14.53
N ARG A 294 -9.37 7.52 -13.30
CA ARG A 294 -9.50 8.95 -13.03
C ARG A 294 -8.20 9.71 -13.25
N PHE A 295 -7.09 9.15 -12.80
CA PHE A 295 -5.77 9.79 -12.91
C PHE A 295 -5.01 9.18 -14.09
N ARG A 296 -4.94 9.92 -15.19
CA ARG A 296 -4.36 9.42 -16.45
C ARG A 296 -2.92 8.91 -16.27
N TRP A 297 -2.13 9.56 -15.41
CA TRP A 297 -0.78 9.10 -15.13
C TRP A 297 -0.75 7.67 -14.55
N LEU A 298 -1.67 7.30 -13.65
CA LEU A 298 -1.73 5.93 -13.11
C LEU A 298 -2.12 4.90 -14.18
N HIS A 299 -2.97 5.28 -15.13
CA HIS A 299 -3.31 4.45 -16.29
C HIS A 299 -2.10 4.22 -17.20
N ASP A 300 -1.35 5.30 -17.49
CA ASP A 300 -0.30 5.27 -18.50
C ASP A 300 1.04 4.77 -17.94
N VAL A 301 1.31 4.96 -16.64
CA VAL A 301 2.62 4.67 -16.03
C VAL A 301 3.12 3.21 -16.19
N PRO A 302 2.29 2.15 -16.27
CA PRO A 302 2.79 0.80 -16.60
C PRO A 302 3.49 0.72 -17.96
N LEU A 303 3.19 1.62 -18.91
CA LEU A 303 3.90 1.69 -20.19
C LEU A 303 5.38 2.06 -20.03
N TYR A 304 5.78 2.64 -18.89
CA TYR A 304 7.19 2.90 -18.60
C TYR A 304 7.99 1.60 -18.62
N SER A 305 7.46 0.52 -18.02
CA SER A 305 8.10 -0.79 -18.09
C SER A 305 8.24 -1.28 -19.53
N TYR A 306 7.22 -1.08 -20.36
CA TYR A 306 7.26 -1.51 -21.75
C TYR A 306 8.37 -0.80 -22.55
N PHE A 307 8.54 0.52 -22.37
CA PHE A 307 9.52 1.30 -23.13
C PHE A 307 10.93 1.32 -22.52
N TYR A 308 11.06 1.15 -21.20
CA TYR A 308 12.32 1.35 -20.48
C TYR A 308 12.81 0.11 -19.70
N ALA A 309 12.00 -0.94 -19.62
CA ALA A 309 12.36 -2.23 -19.05
C ALA A 309 12.11 -3.36 -20.07
N MET A 310 12.92 -3.39 -21.14
CA MET A 310 12.80 -4.46 -22.14
C MET A 310 13.31 -5.79 -21.55
N PRO A 311 12.57 -6.89 -21.72
CA PRO A 311 13.05 -8.21 -21.37
C PRO A 311 14.20 -8.56 -22.33
N MET A 312 15.42 -8.64 -21.81
CA MET A 312 16.59 -9.07 -22.58
C MET A 312 16.85 -10.55 -22.29
N PRO A 313 16.98 -11.40 -23.33
CA PRO A 313 17.30 -12.80 -23.14
C PRO A 313 18.70 -12.92 -22.50
N LEU A 314 18.81 -13.72 -21.44
CA LEU A 314 20.08 -14.20 -20.92
C LEU A 314 20.55 -15.36 -21.80
N GLU A 315 21.63 -15.16 -22.54
CA GLU A 315 22.38 -16.28 -23.13
C GLU A 315 23.25 -16.94 -22.04
N GLY A 316 23.05 -18.24 -21.79
CA GLY A 316 23.85 -19.00 -20.82
C GLY A 316 23.10 -20.12 -20.08
N GLU A 317 23.73 -20.68 -19.04
CA GLU A 317 23.23 -21.84 -18.24
C GLU A 317 21.92 -21.56 -17.47
N PHE A 318 21.48 -20.30 -17.39
CA PHE A 318 20.20 -19.91 -16.80
C PHE A 318 19.33 -19.23 -17.87
N PRO A 319 18.53 -20.00 -18.64
CA PRO A 319 17.61 -19.39 -19.60
C PRO A 319 16.59 -18.53 -18.84
N GLY A 320 16.58 -17.23 -19.12
CA GLY A 320 15.70 -16.26 -18.48
C GLY A 320 15.73 -14.90 -19.17
N TYR A 321 14.86 -14.00 -18.73
CA TYR A 321 14.89 -12.59 -19.13
C TYR A 321 15.35 -11.74 -17.94
N TYR A 322 16.15 -10.71 -18.20
CA TYR A 322 16.45 -9.67 -17.21
C TYR A 322 16.07 -8.30 -17.74
N VAL A 323 15.88 -7.36 -16.81
CA VAL A 323 15.58 -5.96 -17.11
C VAL A 323 16.89 -5.19 -17.22
N GLN A 324 17.24 -4.72 -18.42
CA GLN A 324 18.37 -3.82 -18.62
C GLN A 324 17.90 -2.39 -18.91
N ARG A 325 18.59 -1.41 -18.32
CA ARG A 325 18.48 0.02 -18.64
C ARG A 325 18.81 0.27 -20.12
N ASN A 326 17.90 0.90 -20.87
CA ASN A 326 18.15 1.34 -22.24
C ASN A 326 19.20 2.47 -22.36
N ASP A 327 19.58 3.09 -21.23
CA ASP A 327 20.59 4.16 -21.09
C ASP A 327 21.87 3.70 -20.37
N ALA A 328 22.03 2.40 -20.06
CA ALA A 328 23.28 1.85 -19.52
C ALA A 328 24.22 1.33 -20.62
N ALA A 329 23.68 1.09 -21.82
CA ALA A 329 24.50 1.05 -23.02
C ALA A 329 24.63 2.49 -23.52
N SER A 330 25.86 2.96 -23.77
CA SER A 330 26.04 4.02 -24.75
C SER A 330 25.23 3.64 -25.99
N LEU A 331 24.48 4.58 -26.57
CA LEU A 331 23.86 4.44 -27.89
C LEU A 331 24.94 3.87 -28.82
N ARG A 332 24.95 2.54 -29.01
CA ARG A 332 25.58 1.94 -30.16
C ARG A 332 24.53 2.10 -31.22
N GLU A 333 24.89 2.85 -32.26
CA GLU A 333 24.16 2.83 -33.51
C GLU A 333 23.81 1.37 -33.81
N TRP A 334 22.52 1.08 -33.88
CA TRP A 334 22.05 -0.14 -34.51
C TRP A 334 22.32 0.03 -35.99
N ASP A 335 23.58 -0.19 -36.38
CA ASP A 335 23.96 -0.33 -37.78
C ASP A 335 23.50 -1.70 -38.25
N SER A 336 22.46 -1.65 -39.11
CA SER A 336 22.02 -2.59 -40.16
C SER A 336 22.23 -4.10 -39.96
#